data_AF-A0A820NYK9-F1
#
_entry.id   AF-A0A820NYK9-F1
#
_cell.length_a   1.000
_cell.length_b   1.000
_cell.length_c   1.000
_cell.angle_alpha   90.00
_cell.angle_beta   90.00
_cell.angle_gamma   90.00
#
_symmetry.space_group_name_H-M   'P 1'
#
loop_
_entity.id
_entity.type
_entity.pdbx_description
1 polymer ?
#
loop_
_entity_poly.entity_id
_entity_poly.type
_entity_poly.pdbx_seq_one_letter_code
_entity_poly.pdbx_strand_id
1 'polypeptide(L)'
;GAANPLFNNDNLETMMSLGTGAGAVDEFGKQKYTAGGSHKMSSTDNTLRNTFDVIRQMAGRISLSNRIIHRACYIFKHSHENKCIRGRSQDVIVAACIYIACRQEGAQRTIKEICAISTNASKKDIGRCFTQIIKNLPVSNQPTSVDVINLIPRFCSQLEFREEILIKKTAVHIAERA
;
A
#
# COMPACT_ATOMS: atom_id res chain seq x y z
N GLY A 1 -15.77 -12.07 -15.56
CA GLY A 1 -14.58 -12.18 -14.69
C GLY A 1 -14.92 -11.63 -13.33
N ALA A 2 -14.38 -12.20 -12.25
CA ALA A 2 -14.69 -11.79 -10.89
C ALA A 2 -14.24 -10.34 -10.63
N ALA A 3 -15.18 -9.46 -10.27
CA ALA A 3 -14.91 -8.08 -9.91
C ALA A 3 -14.14 -8.04 -8.58
N ASN A 4 -13.09 -7.23 -8.51
CA ASN A 4 -12.32 -7.06 -7.29
C ASN A 4 -13.01 -5.98 -6.43
N PRO A 5 -13.61 -6.33 -5.27
CA PRO A 5 -14.48 -5.44 -4.48
C PRO A 5 -13.74 -4.24 -3.88
N LEU A 6 -12.43 -4.15 -4.07
CA LEU A 6 -11.62 -3.00 -3.71
C LEU A 6 -11.80 -1.80 -4.64
N PHE A 7 -12.31 -1.99 -5.86
CA PHE A 7 -12.63 -0.89 -6.77
C PHE A 7 -14.11 -0.55 -6.71
N ASN A 8 -14.50 0.66 -7.16
CA ASN A 8 -15.91 1.05 -7.17
C ASN A 8 -16.70 0.04 -8.02
N ASN A 9 -17.63 -0.69 -7.39
CA ASN A 9 -18.38 -1.78 -8.02
C ASN A 9 -19.45 -1.31 -9.02
N ASP A 10 -19.60 0.00 -9.23
CA ASP A 10 -20.65 0.58 -10.09
C ASP A 10 -20.28 0.58 -11.58
N ASN A 11 -19.04 0.24 -11.96
CA ASN A 11 -18.61 0.24 -13.36
C ASN A 11 -18.52 -1.19 -13.92
N LEU A 12 -19.67 -1.83 -14.14
CA LEU A 12 -19.80 -3.04 -14.97
C LEU A 12 -19.57 -2.67 -16.45
N GLU A 13 -18.33 -2.67 -16.90
CA GLU A 13 -17.99 -2.34 -18.29
C GLU A 13 -17.86 -3.60 -19.15
N THR A 14 -18.54 -3.60 -20.31
CA THR A 14 -18.38 -4.63 -21.34
C THR A 14 -17.27 -4.19 -22.29
N MET A 15 -16.10 -4.83 -22.22
CA MET A 15 -15.05 -4.61 -23.20
C MET A 15 -15.47 -5.23 -24.54
N MET A 16 -15.74 -4.39 -25.54
CA MET A 16 -15.91 -4.87 -26.91
C MET A 16 -14.53 -5.19 -27.49
N SER A 17 -14.30 -6.47 -27.80
CA SER A 17 -13.08 -6.92 -28.47
C SER A 17 -13.02 -6.39 -29.91
N LEU A 18 -11.81 -6.08 -30.36
CA LEU A 18 -11.55 -5.67 -31.73
C LEU A 18 -11.70 -6.88 -32.66
N GLY A 19 -12.72 -6.87 -33.53
CA GLY A 19 -12.90 -7.91 -34.53
C GLY A 19 -11.72 -7.96 -35.51
N THR A 20 -11.25 -9.16 -35.83
CA THR A 20 -10.13 -9.39 -36.79
C THR A 20 -10.62 -9.91 -38.15
N GLY A 21 -11.93 -10.13 -38.32
CA GLY A 21 -12.52 -10.66 -39.56
C GLY A 21 -12.64 -9.65 -40.69
N ALA A 22 -12.93 -10.11 -41.91
CA ALA A 22 -13.08 -9.29 -43.13
C ALA A 22 -14.13 -8.17 -43.01
N GLY A 23 -15.11 -8.30 -42.10
CA GLY A 23 -16.09 -7.25 -41.80
C GLY A 23 -15.59 -6.14 -40.87
N ALA A 24 -14.41 -6.29 -40.26
CA ALA A 24 -13.87 -5.35 -39.27
C ALA A 24 -13.01 -4.22 -39.88
N VAL A 25 -12.65 -4.34 -41.16
CA VAL A 25 -11.90 -3.33 -41.91
C VAL A 25 -12.75 -2.74 -43.04
N ASP A 26 -12.48 -1.49 -43.41
CA ASP A 26 -13.09 -0.81 -44.54
C ASP A 26 -12.44 -1.22 -45.85
N GLU A 27 -12.97 -0.70 -46.95
CA GLU A 27 -12.51 -1.00 -48.32
C GLU A 27 -11.05 -0.56 -48.56
N PHE A 28 -10.53 0.35 -47.73
CA PHE A 28 -9.16 0.84 -47.75
C PHE A 28 -8.26 0.16 -46.70
N GLY A 29 -8.76 -0.90 -46.04
CA GLY A 29 -8.03 -1.66 -45.03
C GLY A 29 -7.92 -1.00 -43.66
N LYS A 30 -8.64 0.11 -43.40
CA LYS A 30 -8.68 0.75 -42.08
C LYS A 30 -9.73 0.11 -41.20
N GLN A 31 -9.44 0.02 -39.91
CA GLN A 31 -10.34 -0.63 -38.96
C GLN A 31 -11.63 0.19 -38.75
N LYS A 32 -12.79 -0.41 -39.09
CA LYS A 32 -14.12 0.23 -39.04
C LYS A 32 -14.58 0.51 -37.63
N TYR A 33 -14.36 -0.46 -36.75
CA TYR A 33 -14.55 -0.32 -35.33
C TYR A 33 -13.19 -0.03 -34.75
N THR A 34 -12.95 1.20 -34.31
CA THR A 34 -11.87 1.40 -33.34
C THR A 34 -12.23 0.57 -32.12
N ALA A 35 -11.24 -0.05 -31.46
CA ALA A 35 -11.48 -0.67 -30.16
C ALA A 35 -12.22 0.40 -29.32
N GLY A 36 -13.50 0.14 -29.05
CA GLY A 36 -14.48 1.14 -28.64
C GLY A 36 -13.85 2.09 -27.65
N GLY A 37 -13.79 3.37 -28.04
CA GLY A 37 -12.84 4.34 -27.55
C GLY A 37 -12.62 4.19 -26.07
N SER A 38 -11.36 3.89 -25.69
CA SER A 38 -10.85 3.78 -24.33
C SER A 38 -11.70 4.62 -23.39
N HIS A 39 -12.76 4.03 -22.81
CA HIS A 39 -13.58 4.71 -21.83
C HIS A 39 -12.58 5.02 -20.73
N LYS A 40 -12.27 6.32 -20.56
CA LYS A 40 -11.30 6.76 -19.56
C LYS A 40 -11.87 6.31 -18.23
N MET A 41 -11.38 5.17 -17.75
CA MET A 41 -11.66 4.66 -16.43
C MET A 41 -11.58 5.84 -15.47
N SER A 42 -12.58 5.98 -14.60
CA SER A 42 -12.72 7.15 -13.72
C SER A 42 -11.34 7.57 -13.23
N SER A 43 -10.98 8.84 -13.44
CA SER A 43 -9.63 9.36 -13.13
C SER A 43 -9.17 8.96 -11.72
N THR A 44 -10.15 8.86 -10.80
CA THR A 44 -9.98 8.32 -9.46
C THR A 44 -9.61 6.84 -9.41
N ASP A 45 -10.35 5.95 -10.09
CA ASP A 45 -10.04 4.51 -10.12
C ASP A 45 -8.68 4.22 -10.74
N ASN A 46 -8.29 4.98 -11.78
CA ASN A 46 -6.96 4.84 -12.37
C ASN A 46 -5.86 5.25 -11.37
N THR A 47 -6.09 6.33 -10.60
CA THR A 47 -5.19 6.76 -9.53
C THR A 47 -5.08 5.70 -8.43
N LEU A 48 -6.20 5.08 -8.03
CA LEU A 48 -6.23 4.02 -7.03
C LEU A 48 -5.43 2.80 -7.50
N ARG A 49 -5.64 2.33 -8.74
CA ARG A 49 -4.88 1.21 -9.33
C ARG A 49 -3.39 1.47 -9.36
N ASN A 50 -2.98 2.61 -9.92
CA ASN A 50 -1.58 3.01 -9.99
C ASN A 50 -0.95 3.07 -8.59
N THR A 51 -1.68 3.60 -7.61
CA THR A 51 -1.17 3.68 -6.23
C THR A 51 -1.07 2.31 -5.56
N PHE A 52 -2.00 1.39 -5.81
CA PHE A 52 -1.92 0.01 -5.32
C PHE A 52 -0.72 -0.74 -5.89
N ASP A 53 -0.37 -0.51 -7.14
CA ASP A 53 0.84 -1.08 -7.74
C ASP A 53 2.11 -0.51 -7.09
N VAL A 54 2.14 0.80 -6.79
CA VAL A 54 3.24 1.42 -6.03
C VAL A 54 3.34 0.85 -4.61
N ILE A 55 2.21 0.66 -3.91
CA ILE A 55 2.18 0.01 -2.59
C ILE A 55 2.80 -1.39 -2.66
N ARG A 56 2.43 -2.19 -3.67
CA ARG A 56 2.97 -3.54 -3.87
C ARG A 56 4.47 -3.52 -4.14
N GLN A 57 4.95 -2.60 -4.98
CA GLN A 57 6.37 -2.46 -5.28
C GLN A 57 7.17 -2.07 -4.02
N MET A 58 6.70 -1.07 -3.27
CA MET A 58 7.37 -0.64 -2.03
C MET A 58 7.35 -1.74 -0.96
N ALA A 59 6.22 -2.43 -0.79
CA ALA A 59 6.10 -3.54 0.14
C ALA A 59 6.99 -4.74 -0.24
N GLY A 60 7.18 -4.97 -1.55
CA GLY A 60 8.09 -5.99 -2.07
C GLY A 60 9.55 -5.74 -1.71
N ARG A 61 10.00 -4.48 -1.65
CA ARG A 61 11.39 -4.13 -1.27
C ARG A 61 11.76 -4.52 0.17
N ILE A 62 10.77 -4.61 1.06
CA ILE A 62 10.93 -4.99 2.48
C ILE A 62 10.29 -6.34 2.81
N SER A 63 9.96 -7.13 1.77
CA SER A 63 9.38 -8.48 1.87
C SER A 63 8.20 -8.55 2.84
N LEU A 64 7.27 -7.60 2.75
CA LEU A 64 6.06 -7.63 3.57
C LEU A 64 5.08 -8.70 3.08
N SER A 65 4.30 -9.26 4.02
CA SER A 65 3.28 -10.24 3.70
C SER A 65 2.11 -9.63 2.92
N ASN A 66 1.45 -10.43 2.08
CA ASN A 66 0.26 -9.99 1.34
C ASN A 66 -0.83 -9.42 2.25
N ARG A 67 -0.96 -9.96 3.48
CA ARG A 67 -1.91 -9.44 4.47
C ARG A 67 -1.68 -7.95 4.78
N ILE A 68 -0.42 -7.55 4.98
CA ILE A 68 -0.03 -6.16 5.24
C ILE A 68 -0.29 -5.30 3.99
N ILE A 69 0.00 -5.82 2.80
CA ILE A 69 -0.25 -5.13 1.52
C ILE A 69 -1.74 -4.82 1.36
N HIS A 70 -2.61 -5.82 1.54
CA HIS A 70 -4.06 -5.64 1.47
C HIS A 70 -4.55 -4.61 2.49
N ARG A 71 -3.99 -4.63 3.70
CA ARG A 71 -4.34 -3.67 4.74
C ARG A 71 -3.90 -2.25 4.39
N ALA A 72 -2.71 -2.08 3.82
CA ALA A 72 -2.23 -0.78 3.34
C ALA A 72 -3.13 -0.23 2.22
N CYS A 73 -3.55 -1.08 1.27
CA CYS A 73 -4.50 -0.69 0.22
C CYS A 73 -5.86 -0.25 0.79
N TYR A 74 -6.38 -0.96 1.80
CA TYR A 74 -7.62 -0.57 2.49
C TYR A 74 -7.49 0.81 3.16
N ILE A 75 -6.40 1.06 3.90
CA ILE A 75 -6.15 2.34 4.55
C ILE A 75 -6.02 3.46 3.51
N PHE A 76 -5.35 3.21 2.40
CA PHE A 76 -5.20 4.17 1.32
C PHE A 76 -6.55 4.55 0.71
N LYS A 77 -7.37 3.55 0.34
CA LYS A 77 -8.72 3.76 -0.22
C LYS A 77 -9.57 4.60 0.73
N HIS A 78 -9.61 4.21 2.01
CA HIS A 78 -10.37 4.94 3.02
C HIS A 78 -9.88 6.38 3.20
N SER A 79 -8.56 6.59 3.21
CA SER A 79 -7.98 7.93 3.33
C SER A 79 -8.26 8.80 2.11
N HIS A 80 -8.26 8.19 0.92
CA HIS A 80 -8.57 8.83 -0.34
C HIS A 80 -10.03 9.27 -0.41
N GLU A 81 -10.97 8.40 -0.03
CA GLU A 81 -12.41 8.69 0.01
C GLU A 81 -12.75 9.83 0.98
N ASN A 82 -12.11 9.84 2.16
CA ASN A 82 -12.26 10.91 3.14
C ASN A 82 -11.52 12.21 2.78
N LYS A 83 -10.86 12.28 1.62
CA LYS A 83 -10.08 13.45 1.14
C LYS A 83 -9.01 13.94 2.12
N CYS A 84 -8.59 13.11 3.09
CA CYS A 84 -7.67 13.51 4.15
C CYS A 84 -6.20 13.54 3.72
N ILE A 85 -5.89 13.05 2.51
CA ILE A 85 -4.53 12.95 1.95
C ILE A 85 -4.28 13.89 0.76
N ARG A 86 -5.22 14.81 0.47
CA ARG A 86 -5.13 15.70 -0.69
C ARG A 86 -3.95 16.69 -0.55
N GLY A 87 -3.20 16.91 -1.64
CA GLY A 87 -2.10 17.87 -1.70
C GLY A 87 -0.76 17.37 -1.16
N ARG A 88 -0.62 16.07 -0.89
CA ARG A 88 0.65 15.42 -0.55
C ARG A 88 1.16 14.60 -1.73
N SER A 89 2.48 14.39 -1.76
CA SER A 89 3.08 13.46 -2.73
C SER A 89 2.56 12.05 -2.51
N GLN A 90 2.25 11.35 -3.60
CA GLN A 90 1.76 9.97 -3.58
C GLN A 90 2.73 9.05 -2.81
N ASP A 91 4.04 9.23 -2.99
CA ASP A 91 5.08 8.45 -2.30
C ASP A 91 5.00 8.60 -0.77
N VAL A 92 4.74 9.81 -0.28
CA VAL A 92 4.61 10.09 1.16
C VAL A 92 3.38 9.42 1.73
N ILE A 93 2.26 9.47 0.98
CA ILE A 93 1.00 8.85 1.40
C ILE A 93 1.16 7.33 1.45
N VAL A 94 1.72 6.72 0.40
CA VAL A 94 1.98 5.29 0.34
C VAL A 94 2.87 4.83 1.49
N ALA A 95 3.98 5.54 1.74
CA ALA A 95 4.87 5.28 2.85
C ALA A 95 4.14 5.31 4.21
N ALA A 96 3.29 6.31 4.43
CA ALA A 96 2.50 6.42 5.65
C ALA A 96 1.47 5.29 5.80
N CYS A 97 0.77 4.91 4.72
CA CYS A 97 -0.18 3.80 4.73
C CYS A 97 0.49 2.46 5.06
N ILE A 98 1.65 2.19 4.46
CA ILE A 98 2.45 0.98 4.75
C ILE A 98 2.88 0.98 6.22
N TYR A 99 3.37 2.11 6.73
CA TYR A 99 3.79 2.24 8.13
C TYR A 99 2.64 1.95 9.11
N ILE A 100 1.44 2.46 8.84
CA ILE A 100 0.25 2.18 9.67
C ILE A 100 -0.14 0.70 9.60
N ALA A 101 -0.15 0.10 8.40
CA ALA A 101 -0.48 -1.31 8.22
C ALA A 101 0.52 -2.24 8.95
N CYS A 102 1.82 -1.92 8.90
CA CYS A 102 2.85 -2.66 9.63
C CYS A 102 2.64 -2.64 11.14
N ARG A 103 2.15 -1.52 11.69
CA ARG A 103 1.85 -1.41 13.12
C ARG A 103 0.61 -2.19 13.53
N GLN A 104 -0.43 -2.19 12.70
CA GLN A 104 -1.67 -2.94 12.98
C GLN A 104 -1.45 -4.45 12.98
N GLU A 105 -0.59 -4.95 12.09
CA GLU A 105 -0.33 -6.39 11.93
C GLU A 105 0.80 -6.90 12.85
N GLY A 106 1.26 -6.09 13.81
CA GLY A 106 2.34 -6.45 14.74
C GLY A 106 3.74 -6.52 14.12
N ALA A 107 3.86 -6.39 12.80
CA ALA A 107 5.13 -6.40 12.06
C ALA A 107 5.79 -5.01 12.04
N GLN A 108 5.97 -4.41 13.22
CA GLN A 108 6.39 -3.02 13.37
C GLN A 108 7.69 -2.71 12.59
N ARG A 109 7.69 -1.58 11.89
CA ARG A 109 8.81 -1.03 11.12
C ARG A 109 9.07 0.38 11.62
N THR A 110 10.32 0.80 11.69
CA THR A 110 10.70 2.17 12.03
C THR A 110 10.42 3.11 10.85
N ILE A 111 10.17 4.39 11.15
CA ILE A 111 10.01 5.41 10.11
C ILE A 111 11.28 5.52 9.25
N LYS A 112 12.46 5.24 9.80
CA LYS A 112 13.73 5.25 9.06
C LYS A 112 13.77 4.15 8.00
N GLU A 113 13.34 2.93 8.32
CA GLU A 113 13.26 1.82 7.35
C GLU A 113 12.31 2.16 6.20
N ILE A 114 11.13 2.73 6.52
CA ILE A 114 10.15 3.13 5.50
C ILE A 114 10.68 4.30 4.66
N CYS A 115 11.38 5.25 5.27
CA CYS A 115 12.02 6.36 4.58
C CYS A 115 13.11 5.89 3.61
N ALA A 116 13.86 4.84 3.97
CA ALA A 116 14.93 4.30 3.14
C ALA A 116 14.43 3.62 1.85
N ILE A 117 13.22 3.06 1.86
CA ILE A 117 12.63 2.43 0.67
C ILE A 117 11.83 3.39 -0.21
N SER A 118 11.44 4.55 0.32
CA SER A 118 10.71 5.58 -0.40
C SER A 118 11.66 6.53 -1.12
N THR A 119 11.42 6.79 -2.41
CA THR A 119 12.29 7.63 -3.24
C THR A 119 12.22 9.11 -2.85
N ASN A 120 11.01 9.64 -2.60
CA ASN A 120 10.79 11.08 -2.40
C ASN A 120 10.09 11.44 -1.07
N ALA A 121 10.21 10.61 -0.03
CA ALA A 121 9.55 10.88 1.25
C ALA A 121 10.56 11.15 2.37
N SER A 122 10.43 12.32 3.02
CA SER A 122 11.21 12.67 4.21
C SER A 122 10.53 12.14 5.48
N LYS A 123 11.34 11.81 6.50
CA LYS A 123 10.86 11.43 7.85
C LYS A 123 9.81 12.40 8.40
N LYS A 124 9.99 13.71 8.19
CA LYS A 124 9.07 14.74 8.68
C LYS A 124 7.71 14.67 7.97
N ASP A 125 7.71 14.41 6.67
CA ASP A 125 6.48 14.36 5.87
C ASP A 125 5.70 13.07 6.13
N ILE A 126 6.40 11.94 6.28
CA ILE A 126 5.78 10.67 6.68
C ILE A 126 5.12 10.82 8.05
N GLY A 127 5.80 11.44 9.02
CA GLY A 127 5.24 11.68 10.35
C GLY A 127 4.00 12.59 10.35
N ARG A 128 4.00 13.66 9.54
CA ARG A 128 2.84 14.54 9.37
C ARG A 128 1.66 13.81 8.74
N CYS A 129 1.91 13.06 7.66
CA CYS A 129 0.89 12.30 6.96
C CYS A 129 0.31 11.19 7.84
N PHE A 130 1.14 10.50 8.61
CA PHE A 130 0.74 9.50 9.60
C PHE A 130 -0.27 10.05 10.61
N THR A 131 0.05 11.18 11.26
CA THR A 131 -0.85 11.80 12.24
C THR A 131 -2.17 12.23 11.60
N GLN A 132 -2.13 12.71 10.36
CA GLN A 132 -3.31 13.12 9.62
C GLN A 132 -4.21 11.93 9.26
N ILE A 133 -3.65 10.81 8.82
CA ILE A 133 -4.40 9.60 8.49
C ILE A 133 -5.03 9.01 9.76
N ILE A 134 -4.28 8.87 10.85
CA ILE A 134 -4.80 8.28 12.11
C ILE A 134 -5.97 9.05 12.68
N LYS A 135 -5.91 10.39 12.63
CA LYS A 135 -7.00 11.25 13.12
C LYS A 135 -8.33 11.01 12.39
N ASN A 136 -8.29 10.54 11.14
CA ASN A 136 -9.46 10.27 10.33
C ASN A 136 -9.84 8.79 10.26
N LEU A 137 -9.00 7.90 10.81
CA LEU A 137 -9.24 6.47 10.80
C LEU A 137 -10.14 6.10 12.00
N PRO A 138 -11.14 5.21 11.83
CA PRO A 138 -11.99 4.78 12.93
C PRO A 138 -11.15 4.13 14.04
N VAL A 139 -11.56 4.33 15.30
CA VAL A 139 -10.80 3.95 16.51
C VAL A 139 -10.37 2.49 16.50
N SER A 140 -11.21 1.57 16.01
CA SER A 140 -10.91 0.14 15.88
C SER A 140 -9.72 -0.16 14.95
N ASN A 141 -9.41 0.73 14.02
CA ASN A 141 -8.32 0.59 13.07
C ASN A 141 -7.11 1.44 13.48
N GLN A 142 -7.07 2.07 14.65
CA GLN A 142 -5.88 2.81 15.05
C GLN A 142 -4.73 1.85 15.40
N PRO A 143 -3.50 2.12 14.93
CA PRO A 143 -2.37 1.27 15.26
C PRO A 143 -2.02 1.39 16.75
N THR A 144 -1.72 0.25 17.39
CA THR A 144 -1.19 0.18 18.75
C THR A 144 0.13 0.94 18.89
N SER A 145 0.49 1.33 20.12
CA SER A 145 1.77 2.00 20.44
C SER A 145 2.95 1.24 19.83
N VAL A 146 4.00 1.99 19.45
CA VAL A 146 5.24 1.37 19.02
C VAL A 146 5.94 0.93 20.30
N ASP A 147 5.98 -0.37 20.53
CA ASP A 147 6.66 -0.93 21.70
C ASP A 147 8.01 -1.47 21.24
N VAL A 148 9.07 -1.08 21.95
CA VAL A 148 10.45 -1.49 21.65
C VAL A 148 10.57 -3.01 21.58
N ILE A 149 9.77 -3.72 22.37
CA ILE A 149 9.68 -5.18 22.43
C ILE A 149 9.44 -5.80 21.05
N ASN A 150 8.61 -5.18 20.20
CA ASN A 150 8.29 -5.70 18.87
C ASN A 150 9.42 -5.51 17.84
N LEU A 151 10.39 -4.64 18.12
CA LEU A 151 11.54 -4.39 17.25
C LEU A 151 12.71 -5.34 17.53
N ILE A 152 12.88 -5.77 18.79
CA ILE A 152 13.99 -6.59 19.26
C ILE A 152 14.16 -7.88 18.43
N PRO A 153 13.10 -8.68 18.16
CA PRO A 153 13.26 -9.93 17.43
C PRO A 153 13.86 -9.72 16.04
N ARG A 154 13.49 -8.64 15.33
CA ARG A 154 14.04 -8.37 13.99
C ARG A 154 15.52 -7.99 14.10
N PHE A 155 15.85 -7.03 14.95
CA PHE A 155 17.25 -6.57 15.07
C PHE A 155 18.18 -7.69 15.51
N CYS A 156 17.75 -8.54 16.45
CA CYS A 156 18.52 -9.73 16.84
C CYS A 156 18.70 -10.72 15.67
N SER A 157 17.70 -10.88 14.81
CA SER A 157 17.80 -11.77 13.64
C SER A 157 18.79 -11.22 12.60
N GLN A 158 18.86 -9.89 12.43
CA GLN A 158 19.72 -9.24 11.46
C GLN A 158 21.20 -9.16 11.87
N LEU A 159 21.49 -9.39 13.15
CA LEU A 159 22.84 -9.41 13.72
C LEU A 159 23.47 -10.81 13.74
N GLU A 160 22.77 -11.84 13.27
CA GLU A 160 23.25 -13.23 13.10
C GLU A 160 24.03 -13.79 14.29
N PHE A 161 23.51 -13.60 15.50
CA PHE A 161 24.14 -14.14 16.71
C PHE A 161 24.11 -15.68 16.74
N ARG A 162 25.18 -16.30 17.22
CA ARG A 162 25.25 -17.77 17.43
C ARG A 162 24.17 -18.30 18.37
N GLU A 163 23.82 -17.54 19.40
CA GLU A 163 22.78 -17.87 20.38
C GLU A 163 21.56 -16.96 20.24
N GLU A 164 21.03 -16.86 19.02
CA GLU A 164 19.93 -15.96 18.66
C GLU A 164 18.71 -16.07 19.61
N ILE A 165 18.33 -17.30 19.98
CA ILE A 165 17.15 -17.56 20.82
C ILE A 165 17.35 -17.03 22.24
N LEU A 166 18.52 -17.24 22.83
CA LEU A 166 18.82 -16.80 24.20
C LEU A 166 18.89 -15.28 24.25
N ILE A 167 19.60 -14.67 23.30
CA ILE A 167 19.77 -13.21 23.24
C ILE A 167 18.43 -12.52 23.02
N LYS A 168 17.55 -13.03 22.15
CA LYS A 168 16.19 -12.51 21.95
C LYS A 168 15.40 -12.51 23.26
N LYS A 169 15.39 -13.63 23.99
CA LYS A 169 14.67 -13.75 25.27
C LYS A 169 15.20 -12.78 26.32
N THR A 170 16.53 -12.72 26.48
CA THR A 170 17.16 -11.82 27.44
C THR A 170 16.93 -10.35 27.09
N ALA A 171 17.05 -9.98 25.81
CA ALA A 171 16.82 -8.61 25.35
C ALA A 171 15.37 -8.16 25.56
N VAL A 172 14.39 -9.02 25.25
CA VAL A 172 12.97 -8.75 25.55
C VAL A 172 12.77 -8.56 27.05
N HIS A 173 13.36 -9.43 27.87
CA HIS A 173 13.21 -9.36 29.31
C HIS A 173 13.82 -8.11 29.95
N ILE A 174 14.95 -7.63 29.42
CA ILE A 174 15.55 -6.35 29.82
C ILE A 174 14.65 -5.19 29.40
N ALA A 175 14.12 -5.22 28.17
CA ALA A 175 13.25 -4.16 27.66
C ALA A 175 11.88 -4.07 28.35
N GLU A 176 11.37 -5.17 28.90
CA GLU A 176 10.15 -5.19 29.72
C GLU A 176 10.37 -4.61 31.12
N ARG A 177 11.62 -4.58 31.60
CA ARG A 177 12.00 -4.10 32.94
C ARG A 177 12.58 -2.69 32.95
N ALA A 178 12.79 -2.09 31.78
CA ALA A 178 13.31 -0.73 31.61
C ALA A 178 12.17 0.28 31.51
#